data_AF-A0A7Y4Z9E9-F1
#
_entry.id   AF-A0A7Y4Z9E9-F1
#
_cell.length_a   1.000
_cell.length_b   1.000
_cell.length_c   1.000
_cell.angle_alpha   90.00
_cell.angle_beta   90.00
_cell.angle_gamma   90.00
#
_symmetry.space_group_name_H-M   'P 1'
#
loop_
_entity.id
_entity.type
_entity.pdbx_description
1 polymer ?
#
loop_
_entity_poly.entity_id
_entity_poly.type
_entity_poly.pdbx_seq_one_letter_code
_entity_poly.pdbx_strand_id
1 'polypeptide(L)'
;MQPITKKVAMFYGAWIVFWVLVALYGTLFTNHGEFGLGAWFWLSISGLPLSLLSWHISANGSYFGIFLVSLIGLFQWCAVAELNAKFEAWRKSKNVKT
;
A
#
# COMPACT_ATOMS: atom_id res chain seq x y z
N MET A 1 12.58 9.08 10.89
CA MET A 1 11.37 8.27 10.67
C MET A 1 11.02 7.57 11.98
N GLN A 2 9.77 7.66 12.46
CA GLN A 2 9.38 6.99 13.70
C GLN A 2 9.44 5.46 13.56
N PRO A 3 9.67 4.70 14.65
CA PRO A 3 9.83 3.24 14.58
C PRO A 3 8.59 2.55 13.98
N ILE A 4 7.40 3.11 14.18
CA ILE A 4 6.15 2.56 13.64
C ILE A 4 6.04 2.77 12.13
N THR A 5 6.37 3.96 11.62
CA THR A 5 6.35 4.27 10.18
C THR A 5 7.32 3.38 9.41
N LYS A 6 8.50 3.10 9.99
CA LYS A 6 9.48 2.18 9.39
C LYS A 6 8.93 0.75 9.27
N LYS A 7 8.26 0.24 10.32
CA LYS A 7 7.65 -1.11 10.30
C LYS A 7 6.52 -1.20 9.28
N VAL A 8 5.66 -0.18 9.22
CA VAL A 8 4.56 -0.10 8.25
C VAL A 8 5.11 -0.08 6.82
N ALA A 9 6.13 0.74 6.55
CA ALA A 9 6.77 0.79 5.24
C ALA A 9 7.40 -0.56 4.84
N MET A 10 8.03 -1.28 5.78
CA MET A 10 8.60 -2.61 5.53
C MET A 10 7.52 -3.65 5.22
N PHE A 11 6.47 -3.71 6.03
CA PHE A 11 5.38 -4.69 5.83
C PHE A 11 4.63 -4.42 4.53
N TYR A 12 4.28 -3.16 4.29
CA TYR A 12 3.58 -2.76 3.07
C TYR A 12 4.47 -2.93 1.83
N GLY A 13 5.77 -2.63 1.94
CA GLY A 13 6.75 -2.93 0.90
C GLY A 13 6.84 -4.42 0.57
N ALA A 14 6.90 -5.29 1.58
CA ALA A 14 6.87 -6.74 1.37
C ALA A 14 5.56 -7.20 0.71
N TRP A 15 4.44 -6.60 1.09
CA TRP A 15 3.13 -6.88 0.49
C TRP A 15 3.06 -6.48 -0.99
N ILE A 16 3.63 -5.34 -1.36
CA ILE A 16 3.78 -4.92 -2.77
C ILE A 16 4.61 -5.94 -3.54
N VAL A 17 5.78 -6.32 -3.02
CA VAL A 17 6.67 -7.28 -3.68
C VAL A 17 5.97 -8.62 -3.88
N PHE A 18 5.23 -9.10 -2.89
CA PHE A 18 4.43 -10.32 -2.99
C PHE A 18 3.46 -10.26 -4.18
N TRP A 19 2.65 -9.20 -4.29
CA TRP A 19 1.68 -9.07 -5.39
C TRP A 19 2.32 -8.86 -6.76
N VAL A 20 3.47 -8.20 -6.83
CA VAL A 20 4.25 -8.09 -8.07
C VAL A 20 4.75 -9.47 -8.52
N LEU A 21 5.26 -10.29 -7.59
CA LEU A 21 5.69 -11.66 -7.90
C LEU A 21 4.53 -12.54 -8.35
N VAL A 22 3.36 -12.42 -7.70
CA VAL A 22 2.13 -13.13 -8.12
C VAL A 22 1.70 -12.71 -9.52
N ALA A 23 1.72 -11.40 -9.82
CA ALA A 23 1.38 -10.89 -11.15
C ALA A 23 2.37 -11.39 -12.22
N LEU A 24 3.68 -11.34 -11.95
CA LEU A 24 4.73 -11.83 -12.84
C LEU A 24 4.59 -13.34 -13.09
N TYR A 25 4.40 -14.13 -12.03
CA TYR A 25 4.22 -15.57 -12.11
C TYR A 25 2.95 -15.91 -12.89
N GLY A 26 1.82 -15.28 -12.57
CA GLY A 26 0.57 -15.48 -13.30
C GLY A 26 0.69 -15.16 -14.79
N THR A 27 1.37 -14.07 -15.13
CA THR A 27 1.59 -13.65 -16.53
C THR A 27 2.49 -14.65 -17.28
N LEU A 28 3.56 -15.14 -16.65
CA LEU A 28 4.49 -16.11 -17.25
C LEU A 28 3.85 -17.46 -17.55
N PHE A 29 2.94 -17.95 -16.68
CA PHE A 29 2.35 -19.28 -16.82
C PHE A 29 1.06 -19.30 -17.64
N THR A 30 0.28 -18.22 -17.60
CA THR A 30 -1.03 -18.19 -18.26
C THR A 30 -1.07 -17.35 -19.53
N ASN A 31 -0.07 -16.51 -19.79
CA ASN A 31 -0.08 -15.53 -20.90
C ASN A 31 -1.31 -14.59 -20.90
N HIS A 32 -2.08 -14.57 -19.80
CA HIS A 32 -3.27 -13.76 -19.62
C HIS A 32 -3.01 -12.75 -18.50
N GLY A 33 -3.32 -11.47 -18.74
CA GLY A 33 -3.05 -10.36 -17.81
C GLY A 33 -3.95 -10.29 -16.57
N GLU A 34 -4.80 -11.30 -16.35
CA GLU A 34 -5.80 -11.34 -15.27
C GLU A 34 -5.17 -11.30 -13.87
N PHE A 35 -3.99 -11.92 -13.71
CA PHE A 35 -3.24 -11.87 -12.45
C PHE A 35 -2.68 -10.48 -12.15
N GLY A 36 -2.36 -9.69 -13.16
CA GLY A 36 -1.98 -8.29 -13.01
C GLY A 36 -3.15 -7.43 -12.52
N LEU A 37 -4.34 -7.65 -13.05
CA LEU A 37 -5.58 -7.02 -12.58
C LEU A 37 -5.93 -7.42 -11.14
N GLY A 38 -5.78 -8.71 -10.80
CA GLY A 38 -6.01 -9.21 -9.44
C GLY A 38 -5.03 -8.60 -8.43
N ALA A 39 -3.73 -8.57 -8.75
CA ALA A 39 -2.72 -7.92 -7.92
C ALA A 39 -3.01 -6.43 -7.73
N TRP A 40 -3.41 -5.75 -8.80
CA TRP A 40 -3.76 -4.34 -8.76
C TRP A 40 -5.00 -4.08 -7.88
N PHE A 41 -6.02 -4.93 -7.98
CA PHE A 41 -7.22 -4.85 -7.12
C PHE A 41 -6.91 -5.06 -5.64
N TRP A 42 -6.13 -6.09 -5.32
CA TRP A 42 -5.75 -6.36 -3.93
C TRP A 42 -4.88 -5.26 -3.34
N LEU A 43 -3.97 -4.69 -4.12
CA LEU A 43 -3.17 -3.53 -3.72
C LEU A 43 -4.02 -2.27 -3.53
N SER A 44 -5.07 -2.08 -4.34
CA SER A 44 -6.00 -0.97 -4.16
C SER A 44 -6.90 -1.11 -2.93
N ILE A 45 -7.30 -2.34 -2.57
CA ILE A 45 -8.09 -2.55 -1.36
C ILE A 45 -7.22 -2.40 -0.11
N SER A 46 -6.01 -2.95 -0.13
CA SER A 46 -5.09 -2.89 1.01
C SER A 46 -4.37 -1.55 1.17
N GLY A 47 -4.33 -0.73 0.11
CA GLY A 47 -3.66 0.57 0.08
C GLY A 47 -4.50 1.77 0.54
N LEU A 48 -5.74 1.58 1.01
CA LEU A 48 -6.71 2.64 1.39
C LEU A 48 -7.33 3.38 0.16
N PRO A 49 -8.42 4.17 0.32
CA PRO A 49 -9.27 4.62 -0.78
C PRO A 49 -8.57 5.42 -1.89
N LEU A 50 -7.50 6.18 -1.62
CA LEU A 50 -6.79 6.89 -2.70
C LEU A 50 -6.04 5.95 -3.64
N SER A 51 -5.65 4.76 -3.20
CA SER A 51 -5.05 3.78 -4.10
C SER A 51 -6.05 3.28 -5.17
N LEU A 52 -7.36 3.45 -4.95
CA LEU A 52 -8.39 3.27 -5.99
C LEU A 52 -8.34 4.37 -7.07
N LEU A 53 -7.76 5.55 -6.81
CA LEU A 53 -7.57 6.57 -7.84
C LEU A 53 -6.64 6.08 -8.96
N SER A 54 -5.76 5.12 -8.67
CA SER A 54 -4.95 4.49 -9.71
C SER A 54 -5.82 3.86 -10.80
N TRP A 55 -7.02 3.35 -10.46
CA TRP A 55 -7.98 2.81 -11.42
C TRP A 55 -8.52 3.84 -12.40
N HIS A 56 -8.56 5.11 -12.00
CA HIS A 56 -8.96 6.20 -12.87
C HIS A 56 -7.82 6.66 -13.81
N ILE A 57 -6.57 6.36 -13.45
CA ILE A 57 -5.36 6.80 -14.16
C ILE A 57 -4.89 5.76 -15.19
N SER A 58 -5.01 4.45 -14.90
CA SER A 58 -4.49 3.40 -15.79
C SER A 58 -5.33 2.13 -15.73
N ALA A 59 -6.30 1.95 -16.64
CA ALA A 59 -7.36 0.93 -16.52
C ALA A 59 -6.97 -0.56 -16.76
N ASN A 60 -5.70 -0.96 -16.77
CA ASN A 60 -5.32 -2.26 -17.39
C ASN A 60 -4.51 -3.25 -16.55
N GLY A 61 -4.40 -3.10 -15.23
CA GLY A 61 -3.58 -4.04 -14.41
C GLY A 61 -2.12 -4.12 -14.89
N SER A 62 -1.68 -3.09 -15.61
CA SER A 62 -0.34 -2.98 -16.18
C SER A 62 0.68 -2.85 -15.06
N TYR A 63 1.94 -3.21 -15.34
CA TYR A 63 3.04 -2.99 -14.40
C TYR A 63 3.12 -1.54 -13.91
N PHE A 64 2.75 -0.58 -14.77
CA PHE A 64 2.68 0.84 -14.41
C PHE A 64 1.53 1.16 -13.45
N GLY A 65 0.35 0.55 -13.63
CA GLY A 65 -0.78 0.66 -12.70
C GLY A 65 -0.45 0.05 -11.33
N ILE A 66 0.20 -1.11 -11.34
CA ILE A 66 0.70 -1.79 -10.12
C ILE A 66 1.73 -0.93 -9.39
N PHE A 67 2.63 -0.26 -10.13
CA PHE A 67 3.62 0.65 -9.54
C PHE A 67 2.95 1.88 -8.91
N LEU A 68 2.02 2.53 -9.63
CA LEU A 68 1.30 3.71 -9.13
C LEU A 68 0.47 3.40 -7.88
N VAL A 69 -0.31 2.31 -7.88
CA VAL A 69 -1.11 1.93 -6.70
C VAL A 69 -0.22 1.67 -5.49
N SER A 70 0.96 1.06 -5.73
CA SER A 70 1.90 0.70 -4.68
C SER A 70 2.51 1.94 -4.03
N LEU A 71 2.92 2.93 -4.84
CA LEU A 71 3.43 4.20 -4.34
C LEU A 71 2.38 4.98 -3.55
N ILE A 72 1.16 5.08 -4.08
CA ILE A 72 0.06 5.80 -3.43
C ILE A 72 -0.28 5.13 -2.09
N GLY A 73 -0.46 3.81 -2.09
CA GLY A 73 -0.78 3.07 -0.87
C GLY A 73 0.33 3.15 0.19
N LEU A 74 1.61 3.10 -0.23
CA LEU A 74 2.74 3.23 0.69
C LEU A 74 2.79 4.62 1.32
N PHE A 75 2.56 5.67 0.52
CA PHE A 75 2.51 7.05 1.01
C PHE A 75 1.38 7.24 2.03
N GLN A 76 0.19 6.71 1.73
CA GLN A 76 -0.97 6.78 2.62
C GLN A 76 -0.70 6.08 3.96
N TRP A 77 -0.17 4.87 3.94
CA TRP A 77 0.13 4.11 5.15
C TRP A 77 1.20 4.81 6.01
N CYS A 78 2.21 5.42 5.39
CA CYS A 78 3.18 6.25 6.11
C CYS A 78 2.50 7.44 6.82
N ALA A 79 1.61 8.16 6.12
CA ALA A 79 0.89 9.29 6.68
C ALA A 79 -0.02 8.89 7.86
N VAL A 80 -0.78 7.79 7.72
CA VAL A 80 -1.63 7.26 8.81
C VAL A 80 -0.79 6.86 10.02
N ALA A 81 0.35 6.19 9.81
CA ALA A 81 1.25 5.80 10.89
C ALA A 81 1.82 7.01 11.66
N GLU A 82 2.17 8.09 10.95
CA GLU A 82 2.64 9.33 11.58
C GLU A 82 1.54 10.05 12.36
N LEU A 83 0.33 10.13 11.81
CA LEU A 83 -0.82 10.73 12.50
C LEU A 83 -1.16 9.95 13.77
N ASN A 84 -1.18 8.62 13.71
CA ASN A 84 -1.43 7.79 14.87
C ASN A 84 -0.35 7.97 15.95
N ALA A 85 0.92 8.03 15.56
CA ALA A 85 2.01 8.24 16.51
C ALA A 85 1.95 9.62 17.19
N LYS A 86 1.59 10.67 16.44
CA LYS A 86 1.34 12.02 17.00
C LYS A 86 0.15 12.00 17.97
N PHE A 87 -0.92 11.30 17.63
CA PHE A 87 -2.09 11.15 18.48
C PHE A 87 -1.78 10.40 19.78
N GLU A 88 -1.02 9.30 19.71
CA GLU A 88 -0.56 8.56 20.89
C GLU A 88 0.34 9.41 21.80
N ALA A 89 1.26 10.19 21.22
CA ALA A 89 2.12 11.10 21.97
C ALA A 89 1.30 12.18 22.70
N TRP A 90 0.32 12.76 22.01
CA TRP A 90 -0.63 13.71 22.62
C TRP A 90 -1.44 13.07 23.75
N ARG A 91 -1.96 11.85 23.55
CA ARG A 91 -2.73 11.11 24.57
C ARG A 91 -1.89 10.84 25.82
N LYS A 92 -0.64 10.40 25.64
CA LYS A 92 0.29 10.17 26.76
C LYS A 92 0.61 11.46 27.50
N SER A 93 0.81 12.57 26.79
CA SER A 93 1.06 13.87 27.42
C SER A 93 -0.12 14.36 28.28
N LYS A 94 -1.37 14.05 27.90
CA LYS A 94 -2.54 14.38 28.71
C LYS A 94 -2.69 13.50 29.96
N ASN A 95 -2.38 12.20 29.88
CA ASN A 95 -2.51 11.28 31.01
C ASN A 95 -1.45 11.48 32.12
N VAL A 96 -0.38 12.22 31.86
CA VAL A 96 0.65 12.56 32.87
C VAL A 96 0.24 13.79 33.70
N LYS A 97 -0.80 14.54 33.28
CA LYS A 97 -1.28 15.75 33.96
C LYS A 97 -2.50 15.51 34.88
N THR A 98 -2.86 14.27 35.13
CA THR A 98 -3.88 13.83 36.11
C THR A 98 -3.20 12.96 37.16
#